data_AF-A0AAU8NGA0-F1
#
_entry.id   AF-A0AAU8NGA0-F1
#
_cell.length_a   1.000
_cell.length_b   1.000
_cell.length_c   1.000
_cell.angle_alpha   90.00
_cell.angle_beta   90.00
_cell.angle_gamma   90.00
#
_symmetry.space_group_name_H-M   'P 1'
#
loop_
_entity.id
_entity.type
_entity.pdbx_description
1 polymer ?
#
loop_
_entity_poly.entity_id
_entity_poly.type
_entity_poly.pdbx_seq_one_letter_code
_entity_poly.pdbx_strand_id
1 'polypeptide(L)' 'MDEAQRRIEAYIHFHKKHRPQRKLNKLPPAEFRKQFIA' A
#
# COMPACT_ATOMS: atom_id res chain seq x y z
N MET A 1 13.53 19.57 -0.09
CA MET A 1 13.17 18.18 -0.42
C MET A 1 13.22 18.04 -1.92
N ASP A 2 14.14 17.21 -2.43
CA ASP A 2 14.23 16.93 -3.85
C ASP A 2 12.88 16.46 -4.41
N GLU A 3 12.49 17.02 -5.54
CA GLU A 3 11.21 16.70 -6.18
C GLU A 3 11.11 15.20 -6.53
N ALA A 4 12.24 14.57 -6.83
CA ALA A 4 12.35 13.13 -6.96
C ALA A 4 11.87 12.39 -5.70
N GLN A 5 12.30 12.83 -4.51
CA GLN A 5 11.90 12.21 -3.25
C GLN A 5 10.40 12.40 -2.97
N ARG A 6 9.87 13.59 -3.25
CA ARG A 6 8.43 13.87 -3.12
C ARG A 6 7.58 12.96 -4.02
N ARG A 7 8.03 12.71 -5.26
CA ARG A 7 7.34 11.81 -6.20
C ARG A 7 7.40 10.35 -5.74
N ILE A 8 8.53 9.92 -5.19
CA ILE A 8 8.69 8.57 -4.61
C ILE A 8 7.73 8.38 -3.42
N GLU A 9 7.69 9.33 -2.50
CA GLU A 9 6.81 9.26 -1.33
C GLU A 9 5.32 9.26 -1.73
N ALA A 10 4.94 10.11 -2.69
CA ALA A 10 3.58 10.15 -3.22
C ALA A 10 3.20 8.81 -3.90
N TYR A 11 4.11 8.23 -4.68
CA TYR A 11 3.91 6.93 -5.32
C TYR A 11 3.71 5.81 -4.30
N ILE A 12 4.57 5.76 -3.26
CA ILE A 12 4.45 4.79 -2.17
C ILE A 12 3.11 4.98 -1.44
N HIS A 13 2.73 6.22 -1.13
CA HIS A 13 1.49 6.52 -0.44
C HIS A 13 0.27 6.06 -1.22
N PHE A 14 0.24 6.37 -2.52
CA PHE A 14 -0.83 5.98 -3.43
C PHE A 14 -0.98 4.46 -3.50
N HIS A 15 0.13 3.74 -3.70
CA HIS A 15 0.10 2.28 -3.79
C HIS A 15 -0.28 1.59 -2.48
N LYS A 16 0.04 2.18 -1.33
CA LYS A 16 -0.36 1.67 -0.02
C LYS A 16 -1.85 1.89 0.28
N LYS A 17 -2.40 3.07 -0.04
CA LYS A 17 -3.75 3.46 0.40
C LYS A 17 -4.85 3.30 -0.65
N HIS A 18 -4.55 3.57 -1.91
CA HIS A 18 -5.58 3.77 -2.95
C HIS A 18 -5.63 2.65 -3.98
N ARG A 19 -4.65 1.75 -4.00
CA ARG A 19 -4.62 0.65 -4.96
C ARG A 19 -5.78 -0.33 -4.70
N PRO A 20 -6.65 -0.60 -5.68
CA PRO A 20 -7.66 -1.66 -5.55
C PRO A 20 -6.95 -3.00 -5.47
N GLN A 21 -6.86 -3.55 -4.26
CA GLN A 21 -6.08 -4.75 -4.01
C GLN A 21 -6.94 -6.00 -4.30
N ARG A 22 -7.05 -6.30 -5.60
CA ARG A 22 -7.86 -7.41 -6.13
C ARG A 22 -7.43 -8.78 -5.59
N LYS A 23 -6.17 -8.95 -5.19
CA LYS A 23 -5.64 -10.19 -4.59
C LYS A 23 -5.67 -10.23 -3.06
N LEU A 24 -6.05 -9.13 -2.39
CA LEU A 24 -6.16 -9.08 -0.93
C LEU A 24 -7.60 -9.35 -0.46
N ASN A 25 -8.47 -9.93 -1.30
CA ASN A 25 -9.89 -10.17 -1.00
C ASN A 25 -10.64 -8.91 -0.51
N LYS A 26 -10.37 -7.75 -1.12
CA LYS A 26 -10.91 -6.43 -0.70
C LYS A 26 -10.46 -5.98 0.70
N LEU A 27 -9.45 -6.61 1.31
CA LEU A 27 -8.90 -6.19 2.58
C LEU A 27 -7.76 -5.18 2.40
N PRO A 28 -7.58 -4.25 3.36
CA PRO A 28 -6.36 -3.46 3.46
C PRO A 28 -5.12 -4.36 3.65
N PRO A 29 -3.91 -3.93 3.22
CA PRO A 29 -2.73 -4.77 3.28
C PRO A 29 -2.31 -5.21 4.68
N ALA A 30 -2.62 -4.39 5.69
CA ALA A 30 -2.35 -4.74 7.09
C ALA A 30 -3.24 -5.91 7.55
N GLU A 31 -4.54 -5.87 7.24
CA GLU A 31 -5.50 -6.92 7.60
C GLU A 31 -5.24 -8.22 6.83
N PHE A 32 -4.91 -8.14 5.54
CA PHE A 32 -4.52 -9.33 4.79
C PHE A 32 -3.27 -10.00 5.38
N ARG A 33 -2.25 -9.23 5.76
CA ARG A 33 -1.03 -9.79 6.37
C ARG A 33 -1.30 -10.49 7.70
N LYS A 34 -2.25 -10.00 8.51
CA LYS A 34 -2.63 -10.65 9.77
C LYS A 34 -3.15 -12.09 9.57
N GLN A 35 -3.76 -12.40 8.42
CA GLN A 35 -4.23 -13.77 8.12
C GLN A 35 -3.08 -14.78 7.98
N PHE A 36 -1.85 -14.32 7.74
CA PHE A 36 -0.66 -15.15 7.58
C PHE A 36 0.24 -15.15 8.81
N ILE A 37 -0.16 -14.47 9.89
CA ILE A 37 0.53 -14.51 11.17
C ILE A 37 -0.17 -15.60 11.99
N ALA A 38 0.47 -16.76 12.09
CA ALA A 38 0.07 -17.89 12.93
C ALA A 38 0.44 -17.64 14.39
#